data_AF-A0A2H0YXX8-F1
#
_entry.id   AF-A0A2H0YXX8-F1
#
_cell.length_a   1.000
_cell.length_b   1.000
_cell.length_c   1.000
_cell.angle_alpha   90.00
_cell.angle_beta   90.00
_cell.angle_gamma   90.00
#
_symmetry.space_group_name_H-M   'P 1'
#
loop_
_entity.id
_entity.type
_entity.pdbx_description
1 polymer ?
#
loop_
_entity_poly.entity_id
_entity_poly.type
_entity_poly.pdbx_seq_one_letter_code
_entity_poly.pdbx_strand_id
1 'polypeptide(L)'
;MKKESIIISLGGSIIVPEEINVAFLKKFRQLIVQNLKKYSKVIIVAGGGKVCRKYQQAAGKISKIAEKDLDWVGIAATKLNAELIRAIFGQVAYEQVAYNPHQKVQTNKKIIIGCGYAPGSSSDLDAVVLAKNYGAKTVVNLSNISYVYTQDPRKHKNAKPIKKMSWLEFKKTIGGKFTPGMNVPFDPVAGKRAKQKGIKVVVMKGTNLANFEKFLKGKQFQGTVIG
;
A
#
# COMPACT_ATOMS: atom_id res chain seq x y z
N MET A 1 -11.08 12.50 -23.03
CA MET A 1 -11.08 12.51 -21.55
C MET A 1 -9.67 12.40 -21.01
N LYS A 2 -9.29 13.21 -20.02
CA LYS A 2 -7.95 13.19 -19.39
C LYS A 2 -7.82 11.92 -18.53
N LYS A 3 -6.78 11.11 -18.77
CA LYS A 3 -6.53 9.88 -17.99
C LYS A 3 -6.00 10.26 -16.60
N GLU A 4 -6.63 9.72 -15.56
CA GLU A 4 -6.17 9.90 -14.18
C GLU A 4 -5.03 8.92 -13.84
N SER A 5 -4.23 9.26 -12.83
CA SER A 5 -3.24 8.34 -12.26
C SER A 5 -3.93 7.41 -11.27
N ILE A 6 -3.51 6.14 -11.21
CA ILE A 6 -3.91 5.21 -10.14
C ILE A 6 -2.73 4.98 -9.20
N ILE A 7 -3.01 5.06 -7.90
CA ILE A 7 -2.04 4.72 -6.86
C ILE A 7 -2.47 3.44 -6.17
N ILE A 8 -1.52 2.50 -6.05
CA ILE A 8 -1.72 1.21 -5.43
C ILE A 8 -0.73 1.10 -4.27
N SER A 9 -1.22 1.10 -3.03
CA SER A 9 -0.44 0.65 -1.87
C SER A 9 -0.51 -0.88 -1.86
N LEU A 10 0.60 -1.55 -2.22
CA LEU A 10 0.68 -3.00 -2.30
C LEU A 10 1.30 -3.55 -1.01
N GLY A 11 0.44 -4.11 -0.15
CA GLY A 11 0.82 -4.64 1.14
C GLY A 11 1.92 -5.69 1.02
N GLY A 12 3.01 -5.50 1.77
CA GLY A 12 4.15 -6.43 1.72
C GLY A 12 3.82 -7.84 2.20
N SER A 13 2.74 -8.04 2.97
CA SER A 13 2.23 -9.37 3.34
C SER A 13 1.65 -10.14 2.15
N ILE A 14 1.36 -9.47 1.04
CA ILE A 14 0.95 -10.12 -0.21
C ILE A 14 2.17 -10.42 -1.08
N ILE A 15 3.17 -9.52 -1.09
CA ILE A 15 4.43 -9.69 -1.82
C ILE A 15 5.22 -10.85 -1.22
N VAL A 16 5.43 -10.80 0.10
CA VAL A 16 6.18 -11.79 0.88
C VAL A 16 5.38 -12.15 2.14
N PRO A 17 4.38 -13.05 2.04
CA PRO A 17 3.64 -13.57 3.19
C PRO A 17 4.55 -14.34 4.18
N GLU A 18 5.19 -15.40 3.71
CA GLU A 18 6.29 -16.10 4.39
C GLU A 18 7.45 -16.23 3.40
N GLU A 19 7.14 -16.80 2.23
CA GLU A 19 7.99 -16.79 1.03
C GLU A 19 7.47 -15.78 -0.01
N ILE A 20 8.31 -15.45 -1.00
CA ILE A 20 7.92 -14.57 -2.11
C ILE A 20 6.76 -15.21 -2.88
N ASN A 21 5.65 -14.49 -3.01
CA ASN A 21 4.45 -14.99 -3.68
C ASN A 21 4.53 -14.81 -5.20
N VAL A 22 5.39 -15.60 -5.85
CA VAL A 22 5.64 -15.55 -7.31
C VAL A 22 4.34 -15.72 -8.12
N ALA A 23 3.46 -16.63 -7.69
CA ALA A 23 2.19 -16.89 -8.38
C ALA A 23 1.28 -15.65 -8.39
N PHE A 24 1.19 -14.93 -7.27
CA PHE A 24 0.47 -13.65 -7.20
C PHE A 24 1.15 -12.60 -8.08
N LEU A 25 2.46 -12.40 -7.94
CA LEU A 25 3.19 -11.35 -8.65
C LEU A 25 3.09 -11.49 -10.17
N LYS A 26 3.15 -12.73 -10.69
CA LYS A 26 2.94 -13.02 -12.12
C LYS A 26 1.56 -12.57 -12.60
N LYS A 27 0.49 -12.93 -11.87
CA LYS A 27 -0.89 -12.55 -12.21
C LYS A 27 -1.13 -11.04 -12.03
N PHE A 28 -0.58 -10.45 -10.97
CA PHE A 28 -0.67 -9.02 -10.71
C PHE A 28 -0.01 -8.20 -11.83
N ARG A 29 1.22 -8.57 -12.24
CA ARG A 29 1.91 -7.95 -13.38
C ARG A 29 1.05 -7.99 -14.64
N GLN A 30 0.51 -9.16 -14.98
CA GLN A 30 -0.34 -9.33 -16.17
C GLN A 30 -1.56 -8.39 -16.11
N LEU A 31 -2.27 -8.35 -14.99
CA LEU A 31 -3.45 -7.50 -14.81
C LEU A 31 -3.12 -6.01 -14.95
N ILE A 32 -2.02 -5.55 -14.35
CA ILE A 32 -1.59 -4.16 -14.45
C ILE A 32 -1.24 -3.80 -15.90
N VAL A 33 -0.43 -4.63 -16.58
CA VAL A 33 -0.03 -4.40 -17.98
C VAL A 33 -1.24 -4.29 -18.90
N GLN A 34 -2.23 -5.18 -18.74
CA GLN A 34 -3.48 -5.16 -19.51
C GLN A 34 -4.30 -3.87 -19.32
N ASN A 35 -4.18 -3.20 -18.17
CA ASN A 35 -4.94 -1.99 -17.85
C ASN A 35 -4.15 -0.68 -18.01
N LEU A 36 -2.88 -0.71 -18.45
CA LEU A 36 -2.02 0.49 -18.58
C LEU A 36 -2.58 1.57 -19.50
N LYS A 37 -3.37 1.20 -20.52
CA LYS A 37 -3.94 2.19 -21.46
C LYS A 37 -4.98 3.09 -20.79
N LYS A 38 -5.58 2.68 -19.67
CA LYS A 38 -6.61 3.45 -18.95
C LYS A 38 -6.07 4.62 -18.14
N TYR A 39 -4.84 4.52 -17.67
CA TYR A 39 -4.25 5.48 -16.73
C TYR A 39 -3.16 6.32 -17.39
N SER A 40 -2.92 7.51 -16.85
CA SER A 40 -1.77 8.34 -17.23
C SER A 40 -0.49 7.81 -16.59
N LYS A 41 -0.55 7.47 -15.29
CA LYS A 41 0.47 6.72 -14.55
C LYS A 41 -0.18 5.63 -13.68
N VAL A 42 0.52 4.51 -13.52
CA VAL A 42 0.24 3.49 -12.51
C VAL A 42 1.38 3.52 -11.51
N ILE A 43 1.10 3.93 -10.27
CA ILE A 43 2.11 4.06 -9.23
C ILE A 43 1.85 3.00 -8.18
N ILE A 44 2.84 2.16 -7.91
CA ILE A 44 2.74 1.03 -6.98
C ILE A 44 3.73 1.27 -5.85
N VAL A 45 3.27 1.35 -4.62
CA VAL A 45 4.11 1.51 -3.43
C VAL A 45 4.18 0.19 -2.69
N ALA A 46 5.38 -0.35 -2.55
CA ALA A 46 5.59 -1.64 -1.91
C ALA A 46 5.70 -1.52 -0.38
N GLY A 47 4.94 -2.34 0.35
CA GLY A 47 5.10 -2.49 1.80
C GLY A 47 6.19 -3.47 2.20
N GLY A 48 6.63 -3.42 3.47
CA GLY A 48 7.76 -4.24 3.98
C GLY A 48 7.42 -5.69 4.34
N GLY A 49 6.14 -6.01 4.59
CA GLY A 49 5.68 -7.39 4.74
C GLY A 49 6.27 -8.17 5.91
N LYS A 50 6.37 -9.49 5.77
CA LYS A 50 6.91 -10.36 6.83
C LYS A 50 8.41 -10.17 7.00
N VAL A 51 9.14 -9.84 5.93
CA VAL A 51 10.57 -9.50 5.96
C VAL A 51 10.82 -8.37 6.95
N CYS A 52 10.13 -7.23 6.80
CA CYS A 52 10.20 -6.10 7.75
C CYS A 52 10.03 -6.56 9.21
N ARG A 53 8.94 -7.30 9.48
CA ARG A 53 8.63 -7.75 10.85
C ARG A 53 9.69 -8.72 11.40
N LYS A 54 10.17 -9.68 10.59
CA LYS A 54 11.21 -10.65 11.01
C LYS A 54 12.49 -9.90 11.42
N TYR A 55 12.92 -8.92 10.62
CA TYR A 55 14.13 -8.16 10.90
C TYR A 55 13.98 -7.22 12.10
N GLN A 56 12.87 -6.47 12.20
CA GLN A 56 12.60 -5.61 13.36
C GLN A 56 12.50 -6.43 14.66
N GLN A 57 11.86 -7.61 14.63
CA GLN A 57 11.79 -8.52 15.77
C GLN A 57 13.15 -9.08 16.16
N ALA A 58 13.97 -9.49 15.19
CA ALA A 58 15.33 -9.97 15.46
C ALA A 58 16.17 -8.89 16.14
N ALA A 59 16.13 -7.66 15.62
CA ALA A 59 16.84 -6.53 16.18
C ALA A 59 16.40 -6.25 17.63
N GLY A 60 15.08 -6.21 17.89
CA GLY A 60 14.52 -5.98 19.23
C GLY A 60 14.76 -7.12 20.23
N LYS A 61 15.12 -8.32 19.80
CA LYS A 61 15.53 -9.43 20.68
C LYS A 61 16.99 -9.31 21.15
N ILE A 62 17.82 -8.58 20.42
CA ILE A 62 19.26 -8.45 20.70
C ILE A 62 19.52 -7.27 21.63
N SER A 63 18.84 -6.15 21.42
CA SER A 63 19.04 -4.93 22.21
C SER A 63 17.79 -4.08 22.27
N LYS A 64 17.77 -3.11 23.20
CA LYS A 64 16.73 -2.08 23.23
C LYS A 64 17.00 -1.07 22.11
N ILE A 65 16.17 -1.11 21.07
CA ILE A 65 16.30 -0.28 19.87
C ILE A 65 15.25 0.83 19.88
N ALA A 66 15.64 2.04 19.46
CA ALA A 66 14.69 3.13 19.29
C ALA A 66 13.71 2.85 18.13
N GLU A 67 12.46 3.29 18.25
CA GLU A 67 11.45 3.09 17.19
C GLU A 67 11.90 3.62 15.83
N LYS A 68 12.63 4.74 15.81
CA LYS A 68 13.20 5.35 14.61
C LYS A 68 14.16 4.41 13.86
N ASP A 69 14.99 3.65 14.59
CA ASP A 69 15.95 2.72 13.99
C ASP A 69 15.25 1.46 13.47
N LEU A 70 14.22 1.00 14.18
CA LEU A 70 13.34 -0.05 13.66
C LEU A 70 12.63 0.37 12.37
N ASP A 71 12.19 1.63 12.27
CA ASP A 71 11.61 2.16 11.05
C ASP A 71 12.60 2.13 9.88
N TRP A 72 13.88 2.44 10.10
CA TRP A 72 14.90 2.32 9.04
C TRP A 72 15.06 0.89 8.54
N VAL A 73 15.04 -0.10 9.42
CA VAL A 73 15.01 -1.53 9.05
C VAL A 73 13.77 -1.85 8.21
N GLY A 74 12.61 -1.33 8.62
CA GLY A 74 11.36 -1.51 7.89
C GLY A 74 11.38 -0.86 6.50
N ILE A 75 11.93 0.35 6.40
CA ILE A 75 12.13 1.08 5.14
C ILE A 75 13.03 0.28 4.21
N ALA A 76 14.15 -0.26 4.70
CA ALA A 76 15.03 -1.11 3.89
C ALA A 76 14.29 -2.33 3.32
N ALA A 77 13.45 -2.99 4.11
CA ALA A 77 12.62 -4.09 3.63
C ALA A 77 11.58 -3.65 2.57
N THR A 78 11.01 -2.46 2.70
CA THR A 78 10.10 -1.92 1.66
C THR A 78 10.84 -1.65 0.34
N LYS A 79 12.08 -1.14 0.41
CA LYS A 79 12.93 -0.91 -0.77
C LYS A 79 13.26 -2.21 -1.49
N LEU A 80 13.62 -3.25 -0.75
CA LEU A 80 13.89 -4.58 -1.32
C LEU A 80 12.67 -5.12 -2.09
N ASN A 81 11.48 -5.02 -1.49
CA ASN A 81 10.24 -5.43 -2.16
C ASN A 81 9.91 -4.55 -3.38
N ALA A 82 10.19 -3.24 -3.30
CA ALA A 82 10.01 -2.33 -4.43
C ALA A 82 10.96 -2.65 -5.59
N GLU A 83 12.21 -2.98 -5.31
CA GLU A 83 13.18 -3.40 -6.34
C GLU A 83 12.74 -4.69 -7.03
N LEU A 84 12.26 -5.67 -6.27
CA LEU A 84 11.66 -6.89 -6.84
C LEU A 84 10.51 -6.55 -7.80
N ILE A 85 9.58 -5.69 -7.38
CA ILE A 85 8.44 -5.29 -8.22
C ILE A 85 8.92 -4.54 -9.48
N ARG A 86 9.85 -3.59 -9.33
CA ARG A 86 10.44 -2.85 -10.45
C ARG A 86 11.06 -3.80 -11.47
N ALA A 87 11.88 -4.75 -11.00
CA ALA A 87 12.51 -5.75 -11.86
C ALA A 87 11.49 -6.61 -12.62
N ILE A 88 10.40 -7.04 -11.97
CA ILE A 88 9.34 -7.84 -12.58
C ILE A 88 8.60 -7.06 -13.69
N PHE A 89 8.42 -5.75 -13.53
CA PHE A 89 7.85 -4.91 -14.59
C PHE A 89 8.87 -4.58 -15.69
N GLY A 90 10.16 -4.57 -15.40
CA GLY A 90 11.23 -4.40 -16.39
C GLY A 90 11.04 -3.13 -17.23
N GLN A 91 11.15 -3.25 -18.55
CA GLN A 91 11.16 -2.11 -19.48
C GLN A 91 9.89 -1.25 -19.49
N VAL A 92 8.76 -1.72 -18.93
CA VAL A 92 7.52 -0.92 -18.85
C VAL A 92 7.45 -0.03 -17.61
N ALA A 93 8.33 -0.26 -16.62
CA ALA A 93 8.49 0.58 -15.44
C ALA A 93 9.64 1.58 -15.60
N TYR A 94 9.56 2.64 -14.81
CA TYR A 94 10.70 3.51 -14.54
C TYR A 94 11.86 2.69 -13.98
N GLU A 95 13.06 2.98 -14.48
CA GLU A 95 14.27 2.20 -14.27
C GLU A 95 14.80 2.23 -12.83
N GLN A 96 14.32 3.14 -11.98
CA GLN A 96 14.70 3.22 -10.58
C GLN A 96 13.47 3.16 -9.67
N VAL A 97 13.65 2.69 -8.42
CA VAL A 97 12.62 2.87 -7.39
C VAL A 97 12.55 4.36 -7.03
N ALA A 98 11.34 4.93 -7.11
CA ALA A 98 11.04 6.28 -6.70
C ALA A 98 11.06 6.37 -5.16
N TYR A 99 12.25 6.53 -4.59
CA TYR A 99 12.45 6.52 -3.15
C TYR A 99 11.83 7.73 -2.45
N ASN A 100 12.04 8.93 -2.99
CA ASN A 100 11.50 10.16 -2.42
C ASN A 100 10.10 10.45 -3.00
N PRO A 101 9.01 10.25 -2.24
CA PRO A 101 7.65 10.46 -2.74
C PRO A 101 7.35 11.95 -2.98
N HIS A 102 8.14 12.86 -2.42
CA HIS A 102 8.00 14.31 -2.59
C HIS A 102 8.54 14.82 -3.92
N GLN A 103 9.37 14.02 -4.59
CA GLN A 103 9.93 14.36 -5.89
C GLN A 103 9.15 13.64 -6.99
N LYS A 104 8.64 14.42 -7.95
CA LYS A 104 7.96 13.85 -9.11
C LYS A 104 8.98 13.26 -10.06
N VAL A 105 8.78 12.01 -10.46
CA VAL A 105 9.64 11.33 -11.41
C VAL A 105 9.38 11.88 -12.81
N GLN A 106 10.43 12.35 -13.47
CA GLN A 106 10.40 12.76 -14.86
C GLN A 106 10.68 11.54 -15.74
N THR A 107 9.62 10.94 -16.30
CA THR A 107 9.75 9.75 -17.15
C THR A 107 8.58 9.62 -18.12
N ASN A 108 8.83 9.07 -19.30
CA ASN A 108 7.80 8.64 -20.23
C ASN A 108 7.18 7.28 -19.84
N LYS A 109 7.82 6.51 -18.95
CA LYS A 109 7.34 5.21 -18.48
C LYS A 109 6.02 5.36 -17.72
N LYS A 110 5.10 4.42 -17.92
CA LYS A 110 3.76 4.48 -17.30
C LYS A 110 3.73 3.95 -15.88
N ILE A 111 4.61 3.02 -15.55
CA ILE A 111 4.67 2.41 -14.22
C ILE A 111 5.80 3.07 -13.42
N ILE A 112 5.50 3.48 -12.19
CA ILE A 112 6.48 3.99 -11.23
C ILE A 112 6.34 3.17 -9.96
N ILE A 113 7.46 2.67 -9.44
CA ILE A 113 7.47 1.87 -8.21
C ILE A 113 8.05 2.72 -7.09
N GLY A 114 7.32 2.85 -5.99
CA GLY A 114 7.73 3.53 -4.76
C GLY A 114 7.91 2.56 -3.58
N CYS A 115 8.42 3.09 -2.49
CA CYS A 115 8.66 2.36 -1.24
C CYS A 115 8.46 3.28 -0.03
N GLY A 116 8.78 2.80 1.17
CA GLY A 116 8.85 3.62 2.38
C GLY A 116 9.96 4.66 2.29
N TYR A 117 9.71 5.88 2.80
CA TYR A 117 10.67 6.98 2.70
C TYR A 117 11.36 7.36 4.01
N ALA A 118 10.59 7.62 5.07
CA ALA A 118 11.10 8.19 6.32
C ALA A 118 10.41 7.60 7.56
N PRO A 119 11.11 7.56 8.72
CA PRO A 119 10.53 7.09 9.98
C PRO A 119 9.27 7.82 10.44
N GLY A 120 8.48 7.16 11.28
CA GLY A 120 7.24 7.68 11.87
C GLY A 120 5.96 7.38 11.08
N SER A 121 6.06 6.57 10.02
CA SER A 121 4.92 6.11 9.23
C SER A 121 5.25 4.85 8.42
N SER A 122 4.23 4.22 7.87
CA SER A 122 4.37 3.14 6.88
C SER A 122 4.34 3.66 5.44
N SER A 123 4.57 2.74 4.50
CA SER A 123 4.45 2.96 3.05
C SER A 123 3.09 3.47 2.59
N ASP A 124 2.04 3.36 3.41
CA ASP A 124 0.74 3.95 3.10
C ASP A 124 0.81 5.48 3.04
N LEU A 125 1.65 6.13 3.87
CA LEU A 125 1.81 7.59 3.81
C LEU A 125 2.44 7.99 2.48
N ASP A 126 3.45 7.25 2.02
CA ASP A 126 4.12 7.50 0.75
C ASP A 126 3.15 7.35 -0.44
N ALA A 127 2.25 6.36 -0.39
CA ALA A 127 1.17 6.22 -1.37
C ALA A 127 0.24 7.45 -1.38
N VAL A 128 -0.12 7.99 -0.21
CA VAL A 128 -0.95 9.21 -0.13
C VAL A 128 -0.20 10.44 -0.63
N VAL A 129 1.09 10.58 -0.34
CA VAL A 129 1.92 11.68 -0.86
C VAL A 129 2.02 11.60 -2.38
N LEU A 130 2.27 10.42 -2.94
CA LEU A 130 2.30 10.20 -4.39
C LEU A 130 0.93 10.45 -5.03
N ALA A 131 -0.17 10.06 -4.38
CA ALA A 131 -1.52 10.38 -4.85
C ALA A 131 -1.72 11.89 -5.03
N LYS A 132 -1.35 12.68 -4.02
CA LYS A 132 -1.37 14.15 -4.11
C LYS A 132 -0.51 14.64 -5.27
N ASN A 133 0.74 14.19 -5.37
CA ASN A 133 1.72 14.69 -6.34
C ASN A 133 1.37 14.34 -7.80
N TYR A 134 0.62 13.28 -8.02
CA TYR A 134 0.16 12.84 -9.34
C TYR A 134 -1.33 13.12 -9.59
N GLY A 135 -1.98 13.90 -8.72
CA GLY A 135 -3.37 14.32 -8.87
C GLY A 135 -4.39 13.19 -8.79
N ALA A 136 -4.05 12.07 -8.16
CA ALA A 136 -4.96 10.95 -7.95
C ALA A 136 -5.87 11.25 -6.75
N LYS A 137 -7.18 11.01 -6.94
CA LYS A 137 -8.20 11.21 -5.90
C LYS A 137 -8.39 9.99 -4.99
N THR A 138 -7.83 8.84 -5.39
CA THR A 138 -8.02 7.55 -4.73
C THR A 138 -6.69 6.80 -4.63
N VAL A 139 -6.40 6.27 -3.44
CA VAL A 139 -5.37 5.26 -3.20
C VAL A 139 -6.07 3.91 -3.03
N VAL A 140 -5.64 2.90 -3.78
CA VAL A 140 -6.08 1.52 -3.60
C VAL A 140 -5.10 0.81 -2.68
N ASN A 141 -5.49 0.50 -1.45
CA ASN A 141 -4.71 -0.34 -0.56
C ASN A 141 -5.10 -1.81 -0.80
N LEU A 142 -4.17 -2.56 -1.38
CA LEU A 142 -4.25 -3.99 -1.54
C LEU A 142 -3.59 -4.64 -0.32
N SER A 143 -4.39 -5.26 0.54
CA SER A 143 -3.98 -5.88 1.81
C SER A 143 -4.40 -7.36 1.89
N ASN A 144 -4.05 -8.07 2.96
CA ASN A 144 -4.51 -9.44 3.21
C ASN A 144 -5.95 -9.52 3.72
N ILE A 145 -6.60 -8.38 4.01
CA ILE A 145 -8.00 -8.30 4.48
C ILE A 145 -8.95 -7.89 3.36
N SER A 146 -10.19 -8.38 3.41
CA SER A 146 -11.25 -8.03 2.45
C SER A 146 -11.95 -6.70 2.73
N TYR A 147 -12.07 -6.34 3.99
CA TYR A 147 -12.70 -5.11 4.46
C TYR A 147 -11.94 -4.60 5.69
N VAL A 148 -12.12 -3.34 6.03
CA VAL A 148 -11.96 -2.88 7.42
C VAL A 148 -13.11 -3.50 8.23
N TYR A 149 -12.80 -3.99 9.42
CA TYR A 149 -13.77 -4.60 10.32
C TYR A 149 -13.96 -3.72 11.56
N THR A 150 -15.10 -3.86 12.24
CA THR A 150 -15.39 -3.14 13.50
C THR A 150 -14.34 -3.38 14.59
N GLN A 151 -13.65 -4.52 14.53
CA GLN A 151 -12.59 -4.98 15.42
C GLN A 151 -11.77 -6.07 14.70
N ASP A 152 -10.64 -6.51 15.27
CA ASP A 152 -9.78 -7.52 14.61
C ASP A 152 -10.53 -8.87 14.43
N PRO A 153 -10.81 -9.30 13.18
CA PRO A 153 -11.58 -10.52 12.93
C PRO A 153 -10.82 -11.79 13.32
N ARG A 154 -9.50 -11.72 13.53
CA ARG A 154 -8.68 -12.85 14.03
C ARG A 154 -8.88 -13.07 15.53
N LYS A 155 -9.23 -12.01 16.26
CA LYS A 155 -9.40 -12.04 17.72
C LYS A 155 -10.86 -12.13 18.13
N HIS A 156 -11.77 -11.62 17.31
CA HIS A 156 -13.18 -11.53 17.66
C HIS A 156 -14.09 -12.04 16.54
N LYS A 157 -14.81 -13.13 16.79
CA LYS A 157 -15.70 -13.79 15.82
C LYS A 157 -16.89 -12.92 15.38
N ASN A 158 -17.32 -11.96 16.20
CA ASN A 158 -18.41 -11.03 15.91
C ASN A 158 -17.96 -9.77 15.14
N ALA A 159 -16.72 -9.72 14.64
CA ALA A 159 -16.23 -8.61 13.84
C ALA A 159 -17.04 -8.46 12.53
N LYS A 160 -17.66 -7.30 12.32
CA LYS A 160 -18.49 -7.04 11.14
C LYS A 160 -17.71 -6.25 10.08
N PRO A 161 -17.84 -6.57 8.78
CA PRO A 161 -17.19 -5.81 7.72
C PRO A 161 -17.85 -4.44 7.53
N ILE A 162 -17.02 -3.42 7.30
CA ILE A 162 -17.47 -2.04 7.06
C ILE A 162 -17.25 -1.73 5.58
N LYS A 163 -18.32 -1.48 4.82
CA LYS A 163 -18.23 -1.23 3.36
C LYS A 163 -17.86 0.21 3.01
N LYS A 164 -18.31 1.17 3.81
CA LYS A 164 -18.02 2.60 3.68
C LYS A 164 -17.78 3.16 5.08
N MET A 165 -16.80 4.04 5.23
CA MET A 165 -16.57 4.75 6.48
C MET A 165 -15.97 6.13 6.23
N SER A 166 -16.29 7.07 7.10
CA SER A 166 -15.64 8.37 7.16
C SER A 166 -14.23 8.27 7.77
N TRP A 167 -13.41 9.28 7.53
CA TRP A 167 -12.12 9.42 8.21
C TRP A 167 -12.23 9.54 9.73
N LEU A 168 -13.36 10.05 10.25
CA LEU A 168 -13.60 10.15 11.69
C LEU A 168 -13.83 8.76 12.29
N GLU A 169 -14.66 7.94 11.66
CA GLU A 169 -14.87 6.55 12.06
C GLU A 169 -13.57 5.75 11.97
N PHE A 170 -12.79 5.93 10.89
CA PHE A 170 -11.51 5.24 10.72
C PHE A 170 -10.55 5.54 11.88
N LYS A 171 -10.43 6.82 12.28
CA LYS A 171 -9.61 7.22 13.43
C LYS A 171 -10.11 6.60 14.74
N LYS A 172 -11.43 6.47 14.92
CA LYS A 172 -12.01 5.82 16.10
C LYS A 172 -11.70 4.32 16.14
N THR A 173 -11.71 3.64 14.99
CA THR A 173 -11.47 2.19 14.89
C THR A 173 -9.99 1.83 15.05
N ILE A 174 -9.09 2.56 14.38
CA ILE A 174 -7.66 2.23 14.32
C ILE A 174 -6.84 2.95 15.39
N GLY A 175 -7.35 4.06 15.94
CA GLY A 175 -6.61 4.96 16.80
C GLY A 175 -5.80 5.99 16.00
N GLY A 176 -4.87 6.65 16.68
CA GLY A 176 -4.09 7.77 16.11
C GLY A 176 -2.57 7.59 16.14
N LYS A 177 -2.04 6.56 16.81
CA LYS A 177 -0.60 6.37 17.00
C LYS A 177 -0.07 5.33 16.03
N PHE A 178 1.03 5.65 15.35
CA PHE A 178 1.81 4.71 14.56
C PHE A 178 2.90 4.07 15.43
N THR A 179 3.24 2.82 15.15
CA THR A 179 4.41 2.14 15.71
C THR A 179 5.09 1.28 14.63
N PRO A 180 6.42 1.07 14.70
CA PRO A 180 7.14 0.27 13.72
C PRO A 180 6.55 -1.15 13.59
N GLY A 181 6.33 -1.59 12.34
CA GLY A 181 5.83 -2.94 12.06
C GLY A 181 4.36 -3.18 12.41
N MET A 182 3.60 -2.13 12.77
CA MET A 182 2.17 -2.20 13.10
C MET A 182 1.37 -2.92 12.00
N ASN A 183 0.44 -3.77 12.44
CA ASN A 183 -0.42 -4.55 11.56
C ASN A 183 -1.87 -4.05 11.61
N VAL A 184 -2.12 -2.94 10.91
CA VAL A 184 -3.43 -2.30 10.80
C VAL A 184 -3.91 -2.29 9.34
N PRO A 185 -5.22 -2.19 9.09
CA PRO A 185 -5.79 -2.08 7.74
C PRO A 185 -5.21 -0.97 6.86
N PHE A 186 -4.91 0.17 7.49
CA PHE A 186 -4.29 1.34 6.88
C PHE A 186 -3.65 2.16 7.99
N ASP A 187 -2.56 2.86 7.68
CA ASP A 187 -1.82 3.65 8.65
C ASP A 187 -2.60 4.88 9.16
N PRO A 188 -2.62 5.17 10.48
CA PRO A 188 -3.35 6.31 11.04
C PRO A 188 -2.76 7.69 10.64
N VAL A 189 -1.43 7.80 10.50
CA VAL A 189 -0.73 8.99 9.99
C VAL A 189 -1.07 9.19 8.51
N ALA A 190 -1.04 8.12 7.72
CA ALA A 190 -1.46 8.16 6.31
C ALA A 190 -2.94 8.56 6.16
N GLY A 191 -3.82 8.01 7.00
CA GLY A 191 -5.25 8.34 7.02
C GLY A 191 -5.50 9.80 7.37
N LYS A 192 -4.79 10.35 8.36
CA LYS A 192 -4.83 11.79 8.67
C LYS A 192 -4.43 12.63 7.46
N ARG A 193 -3.35 12.24 6.77
CA ARG A 193 -2.88 12.95 5.57
C ARG A 193 -3.86 12.83 4.40
N ALA A 194 -4.46 11.66 4.19
CA ALA A 194 -5.45 11.43 3.14
C ALA A 194 -6.69 12.31 3.35
N LYS A 195 -7.21 12.37 4.58
CA LYS A 195 -8.28 13.29 4.99
C LYS A 195 -7.94 14.74 4.64
N GLN A 196 -6.77 15.21 5.08
CA GLN A 196 -6.32 16.59 4.84
C GLN A 196 -6.19 16.95 3.35
N LYS A 197 -6.03 15.96 2.48
CA LYS A 197 -5.86 16.17 1.04
C LYS A 197 -7.10 15.77 0.22
N GLY A 198 -8.19 15.40 0.87
CA GLY A 198 -9.42 14.95 0.19
C GLY A 198 -9.22 13.69 -0.64
N ILE A 199 -8.24 12.86 -0.29
CA ILE A 199 -7.93 11.60 -0.98
C ILE A 199 -8.75 10.49 -0.33
N LYS A 200 -9.46 9.70 -1.14
CA LYS A 200 -10.15 8.49 -0.69
C LYS A 200 -9.19 7.31 -0.64
N VAL A 201 -9.43 6.38 0.27
CA VAL A 201 -8.71 5.11 0.32
C VAL A 201 -9.69 3.97 0.11
N VAL A 202 -9.33 3.04 -0.77
CA VAL A 202 -10.09 1.82 -1.00
C VAL A 202 -9.26 0.64 -0.48
N VAL A 203 -9.71 0.01 0.59
CA VAL A 203 -9.10 -1.19 1.15
C VAL A 203 -9.77 -2.42 0.55
N MET A 204 -8.99 -3.33 -0.03
CA MET A 204 -9.50 -4.61 -0.54
C MET A 204 -8.46 -5.73 -0.44
N LYS A 205 -8.93 -6.98 -0.55
CA LYS A 205 -8.06 -8.17 -0.50
C LYS A 205 -7.23 -8.26 -1.77
N GLY A 206 -5.93 -7.99 -1.66
CA GLY A 206 -5.01 -7.95 -2.79
C GLY A 206 -4.87 -9.28 -3.53
N THR A 207 -4.97 -10.42 -2.83
CA THR A 207 -4.92 -11.74 -3.49
C THR A 207 -6.18 -12.04 -4.33
N ASN A 208 -7.26 -11.28 -4.18
CA ASN A 208 -8.45 -11.39 -5.02
C ASN A 208 -8.33 -10.45 -6.24
N LEU A 209 -7.50 -10.85 -7.21
CA LEU A 209 -7.24 -10.06 -8.42
C LEU A 209 -8.48 -9.88 -9.30
N ALA A 210 -9.43 -10.82 -9.29
CA ALA A 210 -10.70 -10.67 -10.01
C ALA A 210 -11.53 -9.50 -9.44
N ASN A 211 -11.52 -9.33 -8.12
CA ASN A 211 -12.16 -8.20 -7.47
C ASN A 211 -11.44 -6.87 -7.76
N PHE A 212 -10.11 -6.88 -7.74
CA PHE A 212 -9.33 -5.71 -8.12
C PHE A 212 -9.58 -5.33 -9.60
N GLU A 213 -9.69 -6.30 -10.50
CA GLU A 213 -10.04 -6.04 -11.89
C GLU A 213 -11.44 -5.42 -12.04
N LYS A 214 -12.44 -5.85 -11.24
CA LYS A 214 -13.75 -5.20 -11.19
C LYS A 214 -13.61 -3.71 -10.83
N PHE A 215 -12.80 -3.39 -9.82
CA PHE A 215 -12.50 -2.01 -9.46
C PHE A 215 -11.85 -1.23 -10.62
N LEU A 216 -10.83 -1.79 -11.29
CA LEU A 216 -10.16 -1.17 -12.44
C LEU A 216 -11.09 -0.96 -13.66
N LYS A 217 -12.22 -1.69 -13.71
CA LYS A 217 -13.25 -1.56 -14.74
C LYS A 217 -14.42 -0.65 -14.31
N GLY A 218 -14.35 -0.02 -13.13
CA GLY A 218 -15.45 0.80 -12.59
C GLY A 218 -16.68 -0.01 -12.21
N LYS A 219 -16.56 -1.33 -12.06
CA LYS A 219 -17.66 -2.23 -11.65
C LYS A 219 -17.74 -2.31 -10.14
N GLN A 220 -18.87 -2.82 -9.64
CA GLN A 220 -19.04 -3.11 -8.21
C GLN A 220 -17.95 -4.08 -7.73
N PHE A 221 -17.33 -3.74 -6.61
CA PHE A 221 -16.24 -4.50 -5.99
C PHE A 221 -16.51 -4.69 -4.48
N GLN A 222 -15.80 -5.65 -3.90
CA GLN A 222 -15.76 -5.93 -2.47
C GLN A 222 -14.58 -5.19 -1.84
N GLY A 223 -14.85 -4.38 -0.83
CA GLY A 223 -13.84 -3.59 -0.14
C GLY A 223 -14.47 -2.51 0.72
N THR A 224 -13.63 -1.79 1.45
CA THR A 224 -14.02 -0.62 2.23
C THR A 224 -13.60 0.65 1.49
N VAL A 225 -14.52 1.57 1.32
CA VAL A 225 -14.21 2.94 0.88
C VAL A 225 -14.13 3.85 2.10
N ILE A 226 -12.97 4.48 2.30
CA ILE A 226 -12.69 5.46 3.35
C ILE A 226 -12.60 6.83 2.69
N GLY A 227 -13.42 7.79 3.11
CA GLY A 227 -13.50 9.09 2.44
C GLY A 227 -14.55 10.01 3.02
#